data_AF-A0A1N7B532-F1
#
_entry.id   AF-A0A1N7B532-F1
#
_cell.length_a   1.000
_cell.length_b   1.000
_cell.length_c   1.000
_cell.angle_alpha   90.00
_cell.angle_beta   90.00
_cell.angle_gamma   90.00
#
_symmetry.space_group_name_H-M   'P 1'
#
loop_
_entity.id
_entity.type
_entity.pdbx_description
1 polymer ?
#
loop_
_entity_poly.entity_id
_entity_poly.type
_entity_poly.pdbx_seq_one_letter_code
_entity_poly.pdbx_strand_id
1 'polypeptide(L)'
;MSYLKDKFQQQGYLTRDQLKKYAKNNGISYDLVKKVLSDLGIKIYDIKPKGKVKSTSGEYEKCVICGRKTEVKVSAKVDTREHYVTGVGQLCEKCHREL
;
A
#
# COMPACT_ATOMS: atom_id res chain seq x y z
N MET A 1 8.99 -22.80 22.44
CA MET A 1 7.64 -22.25 22.15
C MET A 1 7.54 -20.72 22.25
N SER A 2 8.50 -19.96 22.83
CA SER A 2 8.38 -18.48 22.90
C SER A 2 8.73 -17.76 21.59
N TYR A 3 9.73 -18.25 20.84
CA TYR A 3 10.24 -17.56 19.63
C TYR A 3 9.18 -17.26 18.56
N LEU A 4 8.19 -18.15 18.39
CA LEU A 4 7.08 -17.92 17.46
C LEU A 4 6.13 -16.84 17.97
N LYS A 5 5.79 -16.88 19.26
CA LYS A 5 4.91 -15.90 19.91
C LYS A 5 5.49 -14.49 19.82
N ASP A 6 6.80 -14.36 20.09
CA ASP A 6 7.52 -13.09 20.05
C ASP A 6 7.58 -12.49 18.64
N LYS A 7 7.83 -13.32 17.62
CA LYS A 7 7.88 -12.88 16.21
C LYS A 7 6.51 -12.47 15.66
N PHE A 8 5.43 -13.15 16.09
CA PHE A 8 4.08 -12.82 15.66
C PHE A 8 3.47 -11.64 16.41
N GLN A 9 3.80 -11.43 17.70
CA GLN A 9 3.38 -10.23 18.44
C GLN A 9 4.05 -8.95 17.91
N GLN A 10 5.32 -9.01 17.51
CA GLN A 10 6.03 -7.85 16.94
C GLN A 10 5.49 -7.39 15.58
N GLN A 11 4.79 -8.26 14.84
CA GLN A 11 4.23 -7.95 13.51
C GLN A 11 2.78 -7.46 13.53
N GLY A 12 2.18 -7.27 14.71
CA GLY A 12 0.89 -6.61 14.88
C GLY A 12 -0.33 -7.42 14.42
N TYR A 13 -0.32 -8.11 13.27
CA TYR A 13 -1.47 -8.86 12.78
C TYR A 13 -1.06 -9.96 11.78
N LEU A 14 -1.55 -11.19 11.98
CA LEU A 14 -1.36 -12.30 11.03
C LEU A 14 -2.60 -12.48 10.15
N THR A 15 -2.43 -12.39 8.84
CA THR A 15 -3.53 -12.56 7.86
C THR A 15 -3.73 -14.03 7.48
N ARG A 16 -4.95 -14.40 7.04
CA ARG A 16 -5.24 -15.76 6.54
C ARG A 16 -4.35 -16.19 5.38
N ASP A 17 -3.98 -15.27 4.50
CA ASP A 17 -3.14 -15.58 3.33
C ASP A 17 -1.70 -15.87 3.72
N GLN A 18 -1.15 -15.12 4.69
CA GLN A 18 0.15 -15.42 5.28
C GLN A 18 0.13 -16.80 5.96
N LEU A 19 -0.95 -17.12 6.65
CA LEU A 19 -1.12 -18.41 7.33
C LEU A 19 -1.19 -19.58 6.35
N LYS A 20 -1.98 -19.44 5.27
CA LYS A 20 -2.04 -20.43 4.18
C LYS A 20 -0.69 -20.62 3.50
N LYS A 21 0.05 -19.53 3.25
CA LYS A 21 1.39 -19.58 2.65
C LYS A 21 2.38 -20.29 3.57
N TYR A 22 2.34 -20.00 4.87
CA TYR A 22 3.18 -20.68 5.86
C TYR A 22 2.87 -22.18 5.90
N ALA A 23 1.60 -22.57 5.97
CA ALA A 23 1.16 -23.96 5.98
C ALA A 23 1.69 -24.71 4.75
N LYS A 24 1.50 -24.14 3.55
CA LYS A 24 1.98 -24.70 2.28
C LYS A 24 3.51 -24.86 2.24
N ASN A 25 4.26 -23.83 2.63
CA ASN A 25 5.72 -23.83 2.58
C ASN A 25 6.35 -24.86 3.53
N ASN A 26 5.66 -25.19 4.62
CA ASN A 26 6.15 -26.15 5.61
C ASN A 26 5.50 -27.53 5.48
N GLY A 27 4.63 -27.75 4.48
CA GLY A 27 3.90 -29.01 4.29
C GLY A 27 2.93 -29.35 5.44
N ILE A 28 2.46 -28.33 6.17
CA ILE A 28 1.59 -28.50 7.34
C ILE A 28 0.14 -28.21 6.93
N SER A 29 -0.82 -28.97 7.49
CA SER A 29 -2.24 -28.66 7.29
C SER A 29 -2.59 -27.29 7.89
N TYR A 30 -3.29 -26.47 7.11
CA TYR A 30 -3.80 -25.17 7.56
C TYR A 30 -4.62 -25.27 8.85
N ASP A 31 -5.42 -26.33 8.99
CA ASP A 31 -6.27 -26.55 10.18
C ASP A 31 -5.44 -26.83 11.44
N LEU A 32 -4.34 -27.56 11.30
CA LEU A 32 -3.40 -27.79 12.39
C LEU A 32 -2.74 -26.48 12.82
N VAL A 33 -2.31 -25.65 11.88
CA VAL A 33 -1.70 -24.35 12.20
C VAL A 33 -2.74 -23.42 12.86
N LYS A 34 -3.97 -23.38 12.36
CA LYS A 34 -5.06 -22.59 12.95
C LYS A 34 -5.37 -23.02 14.38
N LYS A 35 -5.39 -24.34 14.64
CA LYS A 35 -5.60 -24.89 15.98
C LYS A 35 -4.49 -24.48 16.94
N VAL A 36 -3.23 -24.65 16.54
CA VAL A 36 -2.06 -24.27 17.35
C VAL A 36 -2.07 -22.77 17.68
N LEU A 37 -2.41 -21.91 16.72
CA LEU A 37 -2.51 -20.47 16.98
C LEU A 37 -3.63 -20.13 17.98
N SER A 38 -4.77 -20.82 17.88
CA SER A 38 -5.88 -20.69 18.84
C SER A 38 -5.45 -21.12 20.24
N ASP A 39 -4.78 -22.27 20.36
CA ASP A 39 -4.28 -22.81 21.63
C ASP A 39 -3.24 -21.88 22.28
N LEU A 40 -2.47 -21.14 21.46
CA LEU A 40 -1.52 -20.12 21.90
C LEU A 40 -2.16 -18.74 22.20
N GLY A 41 -3.48 -18.60 22.02
CA GLY A 41 -4.22 -17.35 22.26
C GLY A 41 -3.96 -16.26 21.20
N ILE A 42 -3.46 -16.63 20.01
CA ILE A 42 -3.14 -15.69 18.94
C ILE A 42 -4.38 -15.47 18.07
N LYS A 43 -4.86 -14.21 18.02
CA LYS A 43 -6.03 -13.83 17.21
C LYS A 43 -5.64 -13.62 15.74
N ILE A 44 -6.39 -14.24 14.83
CA ILE A 44 -6.25 -14.06 13.37
C ILE A 44 -7.26 -13.03 12.91
N TYR A 45 -6.82 -12.00 12.19
CA TYR A 45 -7.69 -10.94 11.67
C TYR A 45 -7.66 -10.94 10.14
N ASP A 46 -8.85 -10.78 9.54
CA ASP A 46 -8.98 -10.55 8.10
C ASP A 46 -8.73 -9.08 7.81
N ILE A 47 -7.47 -8.72 7.57
CA ILE A 47 -7.15 -7.43 6.98
C ILE A 47 -7.54 -7.53 5.51
N LYS A 48 -8.71 -6.99 5.14
CA LYS A 48 -9.02 -6.74 3.74
C LYS A 48 -7.96 -5.76 3.25
N PRO A 49 -7.09 -6.13 2.30
CA PRO A 49 -6.22 -5.13 1.70
C PRO A 49 -7.13 -4.04 1.15
N LYS A 50 -6.95 -2.79 1.60
CA LYS A 50 -7.47 -1.63 0.86
C LYS A 50 -7.01 -1.88 -0.57
N GLY A 51 -7.97 -2.05 -1.47
CA GLY A 51 -7.75 -2.63 -2.79
C GLY A 51 -6.52 -2.02 -3.45
N LYS A 52 -5.80 -2.83 -4.25
CA LYS A 52 -4.65 -2.39 -5.07
C LYS A 52 -4.85 -0.92 -5.45
N VAL A 53 -3.96 -0.04 -5.00
CA VAL A 53 -3.88 1.33 -5.53
C VAL A 53 -3.87 1.13 -7.03
N LYS A 54 -4.98 1.49 -7.68
CA LYS A 54 -5.16 1.35 -9.12
C LYS A 54 -3.95 2.07 -9.68
N SER A 55 -3.03 1.35 -10.33
CA SER A 55 -1.93 2.00 -11.02
C SER A 55 -2.58 2.96 -12.00
N THR A 56 -2.50 4.26 -11.70
CA THR A 56 -3.14 5.35 -12.41
C THR A 56 -2.38 5.59 -13.71
N SER A 57 -2.30 4.57 -14.56
CA SER A 57 -1.61 4.63 -15.84
C SER A 57 -2.23 5.64 -16.82
N GLY A 58 -3.35 6.27 -16.45
CA GLY A 58 -4.00 7.34 -17.20
C GLY A 58 -4.47 8.54 -16.38
N GLU A 59 -4.11 8.68 -15.10
CA GLU A 59 -4.48 9.89 -14.36
C GLU A 59 -3.48 11.00 -14.63
N TYR A 60 -4.02 12.19 -14.82
CA TYR A 60 -3.27 13.41 -15.00
C TYR A 60 -3.18 14.14 -13.66
N GLU A 61 -2.06 14.81 -13.45
CA GLU A 61 -1.84 15.68 -12.31
C GLU A 61 -2.86 16.82 -12.29
N LYS A 62 -3.15 17.34 -11.10
CA LYS A 62 -4.01 18.49 -10.90
C LYS A 62 -3.19 19.66 -10.42
N CYS A 63 -3.55 20.86 -10.87
CA CYS A 63 -2.94 22.10 -10.42
C CYS A 63 -3.11 22.25 -8.89
N VAL A 64 -2.02 22.48 -8.16
CA VAL A 64 -2.09 22.63 -6.68
C VAL A 64 -2.88 23.88 -6.27
N ILE A 65 -2.88 24.92 -7.11
CA ILE A 65 -3.56 26.20 -6.82
C ILE A 65 -5.06 26.12 -7.13
N CYS A 66 -5.43 25.73 -8.36
CA CYS A 66 -6.83 25.80 -8.80
C CYS A 66 -7.52 24.42 -8.94
N GLY A 67 -6.80 23.32 -8.71
CA GLY A 67 -7.33 21.96 -8.80
C GLY A 67 -7.62 21.45 -10.22
N ARG A 68 -7.42 22.28 -11.26
CA ARG A 68 -7.69 21.90 -12.64
C ARG A 68 -6.76 20.77 -13.10
N LYS A 69 -7.31 19.80 -13.83
CA LYS A 69 -6.55 18.77 -14.52
C LYS A 69 -5.52 19.40 -15.46
N THR A 70 -4.27 18.97 -15.37
CA THR A 70 -3.16 19.38 -16.25
C THR A 70 -2.97 18.34 -17.36
N GLU A 71 -2.06 18.61 -18.29
CA GLU A 71 -1.66 17.67 -19.35
C GLU A 71 -0.55 16.72 -18.90
N VAL A 72 -0.01 16.94 -17.71
CA VAL A 72 1.06 16.12 -17.13
C VAL A 72 0.46 14.85 -16.51
N LYS A 73 0.98 13.69 -16.89
CA LYS A 73 0.59 12.41 -16.30
C LYS A 73 1.21 12.24 -14.91
N VAL A 74 0.48 11.66 -13.97
CA VAL A 74 1.00 11.33 -12.63
C VAL A 74 2.21 10.39 -12.71
N SER A 75 2.28 9.56 -13.75
CA SER A 75 3.41 8.66 -14.01
C SER A 75 4.64 9.32 -14.65
N ALA A 76 4.55 10.56 -15.13
CA ALA A 76 5.69 11.25 -15.74
C ALA A 76 6.75 11.59 -14.70
N LYS A 77 8.05 11.52 -15.04
CA LYS A 77 9.13 11.91 -14.12
C LYS A 77 9.05 13.41 -13.81
N VAL A 78 9.26 13.77 -12.55
CA VAL A 78 9.15 15.16 -12.06
C VAL A 78 10.04 16.12 -12.85
N ASP A 79 11.26 15.70 -13.15
CA ASP A 79 12.26 16.52 -13.85
C ASP A 79 11.84 16.92 -15.27
N THR A 80 10.91 16.18 -15.88
CA THR A 80 10.42 16.42 -17.25
C THR A 80 9.07 17.13 -17.29
N ARG A 81 8.51 17.50 -16.13
CA ARG A 81 7.17 18.11 -16.05
C ARG A 81 7.29 19.61 -16.24
N GLU A 82 6.66 20.12 -17.30
CA GLU A 82 6.49 21.56 -17.46
C GLU A 82 5.60 22.11 -16.33
N HIS A 83 5.92 23.31 -15.85
CA HIS A 83 5.18 24.01 -14.79
C HIS A 83 5.10 23.26 -13.45
N TYR A 84 5.99 22.31 -13.21
CA TYR A 84 6.17 21.72 -11.88
C TYR A 84 7.09 22.59 -11.04
N VAL A 85 6.64 22.97 -9.85
CA VAL A 85 7.43 23.77 -8.91
C VAL A 85 7.91 22.87 -7.78
N THR A 86 9.23 22.73 -7.65
CA THR A 86 9.86 21.91 -6.62
C THR A 86 9.39 22.32 -5.21
N GLY A 87 8.92 21.33 -4.44
CA GLY A 87 8.40 21.56 -3.09
C GLY A 87 6.95 22.05 -3.02
N VAL A 88 6.35 22.46 -4.15
CA VAL A 88 4.95 22.91 -4.23
C VAL A 88 4.09 21.88 -4.94
N GLY A 89 4.54 21.40 -6.10
CA GLY A 89 3.84 20.42 -6.93
C GLY A 89 3.51 20.93 -8.33
N GLN A 90 2.61 20.23 -9.02
CA GLN A 90 2.24 20.52 -10.40
C GLN A 90 1.29 21.72 -10.51
N LEU A 91 1.59 22.68 -11.37
CA LEU A 91 0.67 23.78 -11.70
C LEU A 91 0.13 23.64 -13.12
N CYS A 92 -1.01 24.27 -13.38
CA CYS A 92 -1.44 24.54 -14.76
C CYS A 92 -0.70 25.76 -15.29
N GLU A 93 -0.60 25.86 -16.61
CA GLU A 93 0.08 26.96 -17.30
C GLU A 93 -0.38 28.34 -16.81
N LYS A 94 -1.70 28.54 -16.60
CA LYS A 94 -2.25 29.81 -16.12
C LYS A 94 -1.72 30.19 -14.74
N CYS A 95 -1.86 29.29 -13.75
CA CYS A 95 -1.40 29.55 -12.40
C CYS A 95 0.13 29.65 -12.31
N HIS A 96 0.87 29.01 -13.22
CA HIS A 96 2.32 29.17 -13.32
C HIS A 96 2.73 30.53 -13.90
N ARG A 97 1.94 31.10 -14.82
CA ARG A 97 2.21 32.44 -15.38
C ARG A 97 1.85 33.58 -14.44
N GLU A 98 0.94 33.33 -13.48
CA GLU A 98 0.48 34.31 -12.49
C GLU A 98 1.33 34.32 -11.20
N LEU A 99 2.30 33.41 -11.09
CA LEU A 99 3.30 33.36 -10.01
C LEU A 99 4.41 34.38 -10.23
#